data_AF-A0A9P6CDL0-F1
#
_entry.id   AF-A0A9P6CDL0-F1
#
_cell.length_a   1.000
_cell.length_b   1.000
_cell.length_c   1.000
_cell.angle_alpha   90.00
_cell.angle_beta   90.00
_cell.angle_gamma   90.00
#
_symmetry.space_group_name_H-M   'P 1'
#
loop_
_entity.id
_entity.type
_entity.pdbx_description
1 polymer ?
#
loop_
_entity_poly.entity_id
_entity_poly.type
_entity_poly.pdbx_seq_one_letter_code
_entity_poly.pdbx_strand_id
1 'polypeptide(L)'
;MPTTDSPQYCTEHTVKVANDINIYYTDSGAPRSNDYTTLVILHGSAFNGAVFIPLHKFAHKMNLRVVLWNRRDYCGTTKYSDEELADLKAGRQVFQDRHAFQLASFLEHFITTQDTPRLSSNRKTGGFILMGWSFGNATTMSLLANPQAVPKPLYELIEPYLMSIVVFDPPYIALGHPPPTYSGAYYPFVDPDYTGAPEKFYDYFLRWVSSHYDHLDITSRDASGLDYRKGTERWTIDGWSDEQKALCIENVAAIRTELNYLCTIHAGVVEETNA
;
A
#
# COMPACT_ATOMS: atom_id res chain seq x y z
N MET A 1 -14.52 -10.84 30.34
CA MET A 1 -14.99 -11.73 29.26
C MET A 1 -15.28 -10.87 28.05
N PRO A 2 -14.69 -11.12 26.88
CA PRO A 2 -14.94 -10.30 25.71
C PRO A 2 -16.37 -10.55 25.24
N THR A 3 -17.14 -9.48 25.02
CA THR A 3 -18.52 -9.53 24.53
C THR A 3 -18.53 -10.04 23.08
N THR A 4 -18.91 -11.29 22.92
CA THR A 4 -19.21 -11.96 21.65
C THR A 4 -20.56 -11.48 21.12
N ASP A 5 -20.60 -10.40 20.33
CA ASP A 5 -21.71 -10.09 19.39
C ASP A 5 -21.49 -8.79 18.59
N SER A 6 -20.25 -8.47 18.21
CA SER A 6 -20.07 -7.57 17.06
C SER A 6 -20.18 -8.42 15.79
N PRO A 7 -21.00 -8.04 14.78
CA PRO A 7 -21.02 -8.76 13.53
C PRO A 7 -19.60 -8.82 12.98
N GLN A 8 -19.09 -10.01 12.74
CA GLN A 8 -17.80 -10.18 12.11
C GLN A 8 -17.96 -9.77 10.64
N TYR A 9 -17.63 -8.51 10.34
CA TYR A 9 -17.84 -7.90 9.02
C TYR A 9 -16.86 -8.41 7.95
N CYS A 10 -15.87 -9.21 8.34
CA CYS A 10 -14.89 -9.78 7.44
C CYS A 10 -14.37 -11.13 7.92
N THR A 11 -13.86 -11.91 6.97
CA THR A 11 -13.16 -13.17 7.21
C THR A 11 -11.68 -13.01 6.87
N GLU A 12 -10.83 -13.78 7.54
CA GLU A 12 -9.38 -13.77 7.32
C GLU A 12 -8.99 -14.95 6.43
N HIS A 13 -8.10 -14.70 5.47
CA HIS A 13 -7.69 -15.68 4.48
C HIS A 13 -6.21 -15.60 4.21
N THR A 14 -5.67 -16.70 3.71
CA THR A 14 -4.34 -16.76 3.11
C THR A 14 -4.41 -17.51 1.79
N VAL A 15 -3.87 -16.91 0.74
CA VAL A 15 -3.79 -17.51 -0.59
C VAL A 15 -2.34 -17.70 -0.99
N LYS A 16 -2.05 -18.83 -1.63
CA LYS A 16 -0.76 -19.07 -2.29
C LYS A 16 -0.78 -18.49 -3.69
N VAL A 17 0.18 -17.61 -3.99
CA VAL A 17 0.38 -17.00 -5.31
C VAL A 17 1.84 -17.17 -5.74
N ALA A 18 2.12 -17.04 -7.03
CA ALA A 18 3.46 -16.86 -7.61
C ALA A 18 4.62 -17.52 -6.82
N ASN A 19 4.92 -18.79 -7.10
CA ASN A 19 5.99 -19.57 -6.44
C ASN A 19 5.76 -19.78 -4.93
N ASP A 20 4.56 -20.21 -4.53
CA ASP A 20 4.22 -20.57 -3.14
C ASP A 20 4.31 -19.42 -2.12
N ILE A 21 4.23 -18.16 -2.57
CA ILE A 21 4.15 -16.99 -1.70
C ILE A 21 2.75 -16.93 -1.07
N ASN A 22 2.68 -16.96 0.25
CA ASN A 22 1.42 -16.78 0.98
C ASN A 22 1.11 -15.29 1.11
N ILE A 23 -0.08 -14.88 0.69
CA ILE A 23 -0.63 -13.54 0.87
C ILE A 23 -1.80 -13.63 1.83
N TYR A 24 -1.67 -12.93 2.97
CA TYR A 24 -2.78 -12.74 3.90
C TYR A 24 -3.65 -11.56 3.46
N TYR A 25 -4.96 -11.74 3.64
CA TYR A 25 -5.93 -10.67 3.44
C TYR A 25 -7.17 -10.87 4.30
N THR A 26 -7.89 -9.77 4.53
CA THR A 26 -9.27 -9.84 5.05
C THR A 26 -10.27 -9.53 3.96
N ASP A 27 -11.45 -10.14 4.04
CA ASP A 27 -12.46 -10.09 2.98
C ASP A 27 -13.86 -9.88 3.56
N SER A 28 -14.59 -8.88 3.06
CA SER A 28 -16.01 -8.65 3.41
C SER A 28 -16.95 -9.75 2.89
N GLY A 29 -16.46 -10.60 1.98
CA GLY A 29 -17.26 -11.52 1.20
C GLY A 29 -18.04 -10.82 0.09
N ALA A 30 -18.50 -11.61 -0.89
CA ALA A 30 -19.32 -11.13 -1.98
C ALA A 30 -20.69 -10.61 -1.50
N PRO A 31 -21.13 -9.42 -1.92
CA PRO A 31 -22.52 -9.00 -1.78
C PRO A 31 -23.48 -9.98 -2.45
N ARG A 32 -24.76 -9.95 -2.05
CA ARG A 32 -25.83 -10.68 -2.76
C ARG A 32 -26.23 -9.96 -4.06
N SER A 33 -25.26 -9.80 -4.96
CA SER A 33 -25.42 -9.26 -6.31
C SER A 33 -24.56 -10.06 -7.28
N ASN A 34 -24.84 -9.96 -8.58
CA ASN A 34 -24.05 -10.56 -9.66
C ASN A 34 -23.20 -9.51 -10.42
N ASP A 35 -23.23 -8.25 -9.99
CA ASP A 35 -22.53 -7.13 -10.63
C ASP A 35 -21.67 -6.30 -9.66
N TYR A 36 -21.42 -6.81 -8.45
CA TYR A 36 -20.61 -6.10 -7.45
C TYR A 36 -19.19 -5.87 -7.95
N THR A 37 -18.54 -4.81 -7.44
CA THR A 37 -17.13 -4.53 -7.72
C THR A 37 -16.27 -4.96 -6.53
N THR A 38 -15.13 -5.59 -6.81
CA THR A 38 -14.15 -5.94 -5.77
C THR A 38 -13.13 -4.82 -5.62
N LEU A 39 -13.02 -4.22 -4.44
CA LEU A 39 -12.01 -3.23 -4.10
C LEU A 39 -10.88 -3.93 -3.32
N VAL A 40 -9.70 -4.01 -3.93
CA VAL A 40 -8.49 -4.55 -3.30
C VAL A 40 -7.62 -3.39 -2.84
N ILE A 41 -7.37 -3.29 -1.52
CA ILE A 41 -6.62 -2.18 -0.92
C ILE A 41 -5.25 -2.67 -0.44
N LEU A 42 -4.20 -1.99 -0.86
CA LEU A 42 -2.82 -2.21 -0.43
C LEU A 42 -2.38 -1.03 0.44
N HIS A 43 -2.00 -1.34 1.68
CA HIS A 43 -1.64 -0.36 2.69
C HIS A 43 -0.27 0.31 2.44
N GLY A 44 -0.05 1.46 3.09
CA GLY A 44 1.20 2.21 3.05
C GLY A 44 2.28 1.68 3.99
N SER A 45 3.37 2.43 4.07
CA SER A 45 4.53 2.12 4.90
C SER A 45 4.23 2.11 6.39
N ALA A 46 4.78 1.15 7.12
CA ALA A 46 4.61 0.95 8.57
C ALA A 46 3.20 0.58 9.05
N PHE A 47 2.17 0.79 8.24
CA PHE A 47 0.83 0.31 8.51
C PHE A 47 0.62 -1.05 7.85
N ASN A 48 -0.41 -1.79 8.26
CA ASN A 48 -0.91 -2.97 7.55
C ASN A 48 -2.38 -2.80 7.12
N GLY A 49 -2.98 -3.83 6.53
CA GLY A 49 -4.37 -3.80 6.07
C GLY A 49 -5.40 -3.52 7.16
N ALA A 50 -5.06 -3.72 8.45
CA ALA A 50 -5.99 -3.56 9.55
C ALA A 50 -6.52 -2.12 9.71
N VAL A 51 -5.77 -1.11 9.25
CA VAL A 51 -6.23 0.30 9.25
C VAL A 51 -7.51 0.50 8.44
N PHE A 52 -7.79 -0.38 7.48
CA PHE A 52 -8.95 -0.32 6.60
C PHE A 52 -10.08 -1.29 7.01
N ILE A 53 -9.93 -2.09 8.07
CA ILE A 53 -10.99 -3.02 8.55
C ILE A 53 -12.35 -2.32 8.72
N PRO A 54 -12.45 -1.08 9.22
CA PRO A 54 -13.74 -0.39 9.32
C PRO A 54 -14.51 -0.28 7.99
N LEU A 55 -13.83 -0.30 6.83
CA LEU A 55 -14.47 -0.24 5.51
C LEU A 55 -15.36 -1.44 5.21
N HIS A 56 -15.06 -2.61 5.78
CA HIS A 56 -15.89 -3.81 5.61
C HIS A 56 -17.36 -3.59 6.01
N LYS A 57 -17.60 -2.72 7.01
CA LYS A 57 -18.95 -2.35 7.48
C LYS A 57 -19.81 -1.66 6.42
N PHE A 58 -19.19 -1.07 5.41
CA PHE A 58 -19.86 -0.31 4.35
C PHE A 58 -19.90 -1.06 3.02
N ALA A 59 -19.07 -2.09 2.85
CA ALA A 59 -18.84 -2.80 1.59
C ALA A 59 -20.16 -3.20 0.89
N HIS A 60 -20.98 -4.04 1.53
CA HIS A 60 -22.20 -4.56 0.91
C HIS A 60 -23.25 -3.48 0.62
N LYS A 61 -23.32 -2.43 1.46
CA LYS A 61 -24.25 -1.30 1.23
C LYS A 61 -23.89 -0.50 -0.02
N MET A 62 -22.63 -0.54 -0.44
CA MET A 62 -22.12 0.13 -1.63
C MET A 62 -22.01 -0.82 -2.83
N ASN A 63 -22.54 -2.04 -2.73
CA ASN A 63 -22.36 -3.12 -3.73
C ASN A 63 -20.86 -3.42 -4.01
N LEU A 64 -20.05 -3.39 -2.95
CA LEU A 64 -18.62 -3.70 -3.00
C LEU A 64 -18.29 -4.97 -2.21
N ARG A 65 -17.31 -5.73 -2.72
CA ARG A 65 -16.50 -6.66 -1.92
C ARG A 65 -15.19 -5.96 -1.58
N VAL A 66 -14.90 -5.74 -0.31
CA VAL A 66 -13.65 -5.11 0.13
C VAL A 66 -12.66 -6.19 0.54
N VAL A 67 -11.45 -6.13 -0.02
CA VAL A 67 -10.34 -7.05 0.23
C VAL A 67 -9.14 -6.23 0.69
N LEU A 68 -8.65 -6.50 1.89
CA LEU A 68 -7.52 -5.77 2.47
C LEU A 68 -6.28 -6.66 2.43
N TRP A 69 -5.38 -6.36 1.51
CA TRP A 69 -4.18 -7.14 1.23
C TRP A 69 -3.04 -6.70 2.17
N ASN A 70 -2.42 -7.65 2.89
CA ASN A 70 -1.16 -7.40 3.60
C ASN A 70 0.04 -7.65 2.70
N ARG A 71 0.84 -6.60 2.46
CA ARG A 71 2.05 -6.68 1.63
C ARG A 71 3.06 -7.65 2.27
N ARG A 72 4.03 -8.10 1.49
CA ARG A 72 5.07 -9.01 2.01
C ARG A 72 5.89 -8.37 3.11
N ASP A 73 6.40 -9.22 4.00
CA ASP A 73 6.98 -8.90 5.33
C ASP A 73 6.02 -8.39 6.41
N TYR A 74 4.79 -7.96 6.06
CA TYR A 74 3.75 -7.64 7.03
C TYR A 74 3.01 -8.90 7.50
N CYS A 75 2.30 -8.80 8.63
CA CYS A 75 1.70 -9.94 9.31
C CYS A 75 0.84 -10.83 8.40
N GLY A 76 0.99 -12.14 8.56
CA GLY A 76 0.26 -13.16 7.79
C GLY A 76 0.80 -13.43 6.38
N THR A 77 1.62 -12.55 5.81
CA THR A 77 2.16 -12.69 4.45
C THR A 77 3.62 -13.19 4.48
N THR A 78 4.02 -13.99 3.48
CA THR A 78 5.39 -14.49 3.35
C THR A 78 6.40 -13.34 3.25
N LYS A 79 7.44 -13.39 4.10
CA LYS A 79 8.57 -12.44 4.10
C LYS A 79 9.40 -12.50 2.81
N TYR A 80 10.08 -11.42 2.44
CA TYR A 80 11.09 -11.46 1.37
C TYR A 80 12.30 -12.29 1.80
N SER A 81 12.90 -13.02 0.85
CA SER A 81 14.21 -13.63 1.04
C SER A 81 15.33 -12.58 0.98
N ASP A 82 16.53 -12.93 1.43
CA ASP A 82 17.66 -12.00 1.44
C ASP A 82 18.09 -11.63 0.00
N GLU A 83 17.94 -12.54 -0.96
CA GLU A 83 18.19 -12.29 -2.38
C GLU A 83 17.19 -11.28 -2.96
N GLU A 84 15.91 -11.42 -2.60
CA GLU A 84 14.88 -10.47 -3.02
C GLU A 84 15.13 -9.08 -2.42
N LEU A 85 15.54 -9.00 -1.15
CA LEU A 85 15.93 -7.75 -0.51
C LEU A 85 17.21 -7.16 -1.13
N ALA A 86 18.13 -8.00 -1.62
CA ALA A 86 19.30 -7.54 -2.35
C ALA A 86 18.92 -6.95 -3.73
N ASP A 87 17.94 -7.53 -4.42
CA ASP A 87 17.39 -6.94 -5.66
C ASP A 87 16.78 -5.56 -5.39
N LEU A 88 16.01 -5.45 -4.30
CA LEU A 88 15.40 -4.22 -3.86
C LEU A 88 16.43 -3.12 -3.60
N LYS A 89 17.44 -3.44 -2.79
CA LYS A 89 18.50 -2.49 -2.40
C LYS A 89 19.32 -2.03 -3.62
N ALA A 90 19.48 -2.90 -4.61
CA ALA A 90 20.19 -2.56 -5.85
C ALA A 90 19.29 -1.89 -6.90
N GLY A 91 18.02 -1.58 -6.58
CA GLY A 91 17.09 -0.95 -7.51
C GLY A 91 16.78 -1.81 -8.75
N ARG A 92 16.91 -3.13 -8.66
CA ARG A 92 16.74 -4.02 -9.81
C ARG A 92 15.26 -4.19 -10.16
N GLN A 93 14.95 -4.02 -11.45
CA GLN A 93 13.59 -4.16 -12.01
C GLN A 93 12.88 -5.46 -11.59
N VAL A 94 13.62 -6.56 -11.47
CA VAL A 94 13.09 -7.87 -11.08
C VAL A 94 12.30 -7.83 -9.76
N PHE A 95 12.63 -6.94 -8.84
CA PHE A 95 11.87 -6.81 -7.60
C PHE A 95 10.45 -6.28 -7.85
N GLN A 96 10.30 -5.28 -8.71
CA GLN A 96 9.01 -4.73 -9.10
C GLN A 96 8.22 -5.71 -9.98
N ASP A 97 8.91 -6.43 -10.88
CA ASP A 97 8.29 -7.46 -11.72
C ASP A 97 7.66 -8.58 -10.87
N ARG A 98 8.30 -8.96 -9.75
CA ARG A 98 7.71 -9.91 -8.78
C ARG A 98 6.41 -9.40 -8.17
N HIS A 99 6.32 -8.10 -7.83
CA HIS A 99 5.09 -7.52 -7.29
C HIS A 99 3.97 -7.58 -8.32
N ALA A 100 4.28 -7.25 -9.59
CA ALA A 100 3.31 -7.29 -10.68
C ALA A 100 2.75 -8.71 -10.86
N PHE A 101 3.65 -9.71 -10.88
CA PHE A 101 3.27 -11.11 -11.01
C PHE A 101 2.45 -11.60 -9.81
N GLN A 102 2.83 -11.25 -8.58
CA GLN A 102 2.08 -11.61 -7.36
C GLN A 102 0.67 -11.02 -7.36
N LEU A 103 0.54 -9.74 -7.71
CA LEU A 103 -0.74 -9.06 -7.81
C LEU A 103 -1.62 -9.69 -8.90
N ALA A 104 -1.06 -9.95 -10.08
CA ALA A 104 -1.78 -10.64 -11.15
C ALA A 104 -2.24 -12.06 -10.76
N SER A 105 -1.38 -12.86 -10.14
CA SER A 105 -1.72 -14.21 -9.65
C SER A 105 -2.81 -14.20 -8.56
N PHE A 106 -2.83 -13.18 -7.71
CA PHE A 106 -3.90 -13.02 -6.73
C PHE A 106 -5.24 -12.71 -7.41
N LEU A 107 -5.25 -11.85 -8.42
CA LEU A 107 -6.46 -11.57 -9.19
C LEU A 107 -6.97 -12.80 -9.93
N GLU A 108 -6.06 -13.59 -10.53
CA GLU A 108 -6.39 -14.89 -11.12
C GLU A 108 -7.05 -15.82 -10.10
N HIS A 109 -6.52 -15.92 -8.88
CA HIS A 109 -7.15 -16.73 -7.83
C HIS A 109 -8.59 -16.30 -7.56
N PHE A 110 -8.87 -15.00 -7.45
CA PHE A 110 -10.23 -14.50 -7.25
C PHE A 110 -11.13 -14.75 -8.47
N ILE A 111 -10.62 -14.56 -9.68
CA ILE A 111 -11.38 -14.81 -10.92
C ILE A 111 -11.78 -16.28 -11.03
N THR A 112 -10.85 -17.19 -10.70
CA THR A 112 -11.02 -18.63 -10.91
C THR A 112 -11.76 -19.34 -9.79
N THR A 113 -11.77 -18.78 -8.57
CA THR A 113 -12.33 -19.48 -7.39
C THR A 113 -13.47 -18.76 -6.69
N GLN A 114 -13.73 -17.49 -7.00
CA GLN A 114 -14.66 -16.65 -6.21
C GLN A 114 -15.83 -16.06 -7.00
N ASP A 115 -16.13 -16.58 -8.19
CA ASP A 115 -17.21 -16.08 -9.08
C ASP A 115 -17.19 -14.55 -9.24
N THR A 116 -15.99 -13.98 -9.40
CA THR A 116 -15.83 -12.54 -9.52
C THR A 116 -16.60 -12.04 -10.75
N PRO A 117 -17.49 -11.04 -10.63
CA PRO A 117 -18.20 -10.50 -11.77
C PRO A 117 -17.23 -9.88 -12.78
N ARG A 118 -17.44 -10.17 -14.07
CA ARG A 118 -16.70 -9.51 -15.15
C ARG A 118 -17.04 -8.02 -15.20
N LEU A 119 -16.09 -7.20 -15.65
CA LEU A 119 -16.33 -5.78 -15.85
C LEU A 119 -17.45 -5.58 -16.89
N SER A 120 -18.45 -4.80 -16.50
CA SER A 120 -19.55 -4.40 -17.39
C SER A 120 -19.05 -3.57 -18.58
N SER A 121 -19.79 -3.60 -19.71
CA SER A 121 -19.43 -2.87 -20.93
C SER A 121 -19.37 -1.35 -20.74
N ASN A 122 -20.14 -0.80 -19.80
CA ASN A 122 -20.10 0.62 -19.44
C ASN A 122 -19.03 0.96 -18.39
N ARG A 123 -18.26 -0.03 -17.93
CA ARG A 123 -17.20 0.06 -16.91
C ARG A 123 -17.65 0.68 -15.58
N LYS A 124 -18.92 0.50 -15.19
CA LYS A 124 -19.47 1.06 -13.92
C LYS A 124 -19.65 0.04 -12.80
N THR A 125 -19.69 -1.24 -13.15
CA THR A 125 -19.96 -2.36 -12.23
C THR A 125 -19.12 -3.58 -12.61
N GLY A 126 -18.98 -4.52 -11.68
CA GLY A 126 -18.13 -5.71 -11.83
C GLY A 126 -16.64 -5.42 -11.68
N GLY A 127 -15.82 -6.44 -11.86
CA GLY A 127 -14.37 -6.34 -11.91
C GLY A 127 -13.68 -5.96 -10.61
N PHE A 128 -12.43 -5.49 -10.74
CA PHE A 128 -11.56 -5.06 -9.66
C PHE A 128 -11.23 -3.58 -9.75
N ILE A 129 -11.27 -2.91 -8.61
CA ILE A 129 -10.57 -1.65 -8.36
C ILE A 129 -9.38 -1.98 -7.48
N LEU A 130 -8.17 -1.59 -7.90
CA LEU A 130 -6.96 -1.73 -7.10
C LEU A 130 -6.64 -0.38 -6.49
N MET A 131 -6.54 -0.29 -5.17
CA MET A 131 -6.22 0.94 -4.48
C MET A 131 -4.89 0.81 -3.75
N GLY A 132 -3.91 1.61 -4.15
CA GLY A 132 -2.70 1.82 -3.38
C GLY A 132 -2.90 3.02 -2.46
N TRP A 133 -2.61 2.86 -1.17
CA TRP A 133 -2.47 4.01 -0.27
C TRP A 133 -1.00 4.24 0.05
N SER A 134 -0.54 5.49 -0.06
CA SER A 134 0.85 5.84 0.26
C SER A 134 1.82 4.94 -0.50
N PHE A 135 2.73 4.25 0.18
CA PHE A 135 3.70 3.36 -0.46
C PHE A 135 3.08 2.09 -1.10
N GLY A 136 1.84 1.73 -0.75
CA GLY A 136 1.08 0.67 -1.42
C GLY A 136 0.86 0.94 -2.92
N ASN A 137 0.95 2.22 -3.34
CA ASN A 137 0.91 2.62 -4.74
C ASN A 137 2.02 2.00 -5.59
N ALA A 138 3.22 1.81 -5.04
CA ALA A 138 4.32 1.18 -5.77
C ALA A 138 3.94 -0.26 -6.20
N THR A 139 3.28 -1.00 -5.32
CA THR A 139 2.83 -2.38 -5.59
C THR A 139 1.64 -2.42 -6.55
N THR A 140 0.66 -1.51 -6.46
CA THR A 140 -0.45 -1.50 -7.43
C THR A 140 0.00 -1.07 -8.82
N MET A 141 0.91 -0.10 -8.88
CA MET A 141 1.44 0.42 -10.15
C MET A 141 2.36 -0.56 -10.86
N SER A 142 2.99 -1.50 -10.14
CA SER A 142 3.86 -2.51 -10.76
C SER A 142 3.14 -3.33 -11.83
N LEU A 143 1.83 -3.57 -11.67
CA LEU A 143 0.99 -4.27 -12.65
C LEU A 143 0.99 -3.58 -14.03
N LEU A 144 1.17 -2.26 -14.07
CA LEU A 144 1.19 -1.45 -15.29
C LEU A 144 2.59 -1.01 -15.70
N ALA A 145 3.61 -1.24 -14.87
CA ALA A 145 4.95 -0.70 -15.07
C ALA A 145 5.74 -1.42 -16.17
N ASN A 146 5.64 -2.74 -16.23
CA ASN A 146 6.36 -3.56 -17.20
C ASN A 146 5.43 -4.63 -17.82
N PRO A 147 5.11 -4.55 -19.12
CA PRO A 147 4.21 -5.51 -19.77
C PRO A 147 4.78 -6.94 -19.87
N GLN A 148 6.10 -7.12 -19.65
CA GLN A 148 6.73 -8.45 -19.65
C GLN A 148 6.75 -9.10 -18.26
N ALA A 149 6.40 -8.36 -17.20
CA ALA A 149 6.40 -8.89 -15.83
C ALA A 149 5.28 -9.92 -15.59
N VAL A 150 4.17 -9.78 -16.31
CA VAL A 150 3.02 -10.69 -16.24
C VAL A 150 2.96 -11.54 -17.50
N PRO A 151 2.95 -12.89 -17.40
CA PRO A 151 2.80 -13.74 -18.57
C PRO A 151 1.53 -13.40 -19.36
N LYS A 152 1.63 -13.39 -20.69
CA LYS A 152 0.53 -13.00 -21.59
C LYS A 152 -0.81 -13.73 -21.30
N PRO A 153 -0.86 -15.06 -21.06
CA PRO A 153 -2.12 -15.72 -20.74
C PRO A 153 -2.78 -15.20 -19.45
N LEU A 154 -1.97 -14.86 -18.45
CA LEU A 154 -2.46 -14.28 -17.19
C LEU A 154 -2.96 -12.84 -17.41
N TYR A 155 -2.24 -12.05 -18.23
CA TYR A 155 -2.69 -10.72 -18.61
C TYR A 155 -4.05 -10.75 -19.33
N GLU A 156 -4.22 -11.65 -20.30
CA GLU A 156 -5.49 -11.83 -21.04
C GLU A 156 -6.64 -12.30 -20.14
N LEU A 157 -6.34 -13.05 -19.07
CA LEU A 157 -7.33 -13.46 -18.06
C LEU A 157 -7.82 -12.27 -17.22
N ILE A 158 -6.90 -11.39 -16.77
CA ILE A 158 -7.23 -10.30 -15.83
C ILE A 158 -7.79 -9.04 -16.53
N GLU A 159 -7.39 -8.78 -17.77
CA GLU A 159 -7.75 -7.56 -18.52
C GLU A 159 -9.26 -7.29 -18.57
N PRO A 160 -10.14 -8.30 -18.76
CA PRO A 160 -11.59 -8.09 -18.75
C PRO A 160 -12.20 -7.84 -17.36
N TYR A 161 -11.40 -7.90 -16.29
CA TYR A 161 -11.84 -7.67 -14.92
C TYR A 161 -11.25 -6.39 -14.33
N LEU A 162 -10.16 -5.83 -14.87
CA LEU A 162 -9.55 -4.62 -14.28
C LEU A 162 -10.34 -3.35 -14.64
N MET A 163 -11.03 -2.78 -13.64
CA MET A 163 -11.81 -1.54 -13.80
C MET A 163 -10.94 -0.30 -13.73
N SER A 164 -10.20 -0.14 -12.62
CA SER A 164 -9.38 1.04 -12.37
C SER A 164 -8.30 0.78 -11.33
N ILE A 165 -7.29 1.66 -11.32
CA ILE A 165 -6.34 1.79 -10.23
C ILE A 165 -6.57 3.15 -9.57
N VAL A 166 -6.80 3.14 -8.26
CA VAL A 166 -6.92 4.33 -7.42
C VAL A 166 -5.56 4.59 -6.79
N VAL A 167 -4.94 5.70 -7.18
CA VAL A 167 -3.68 6.14 -6.61
C VAL A 167 -3.97 7.09 -5.45
N PHE A 168 -4.01 6.58 -4.22
CA PHE A 168 -4.42 7.35 -3.05
C PHE A 168 -3.22 7.84 -2.24
N ASP A 169 -3.08 9.17 -2.18
CA ASP A 169 -2.04 9.87 -1.43
C ASP A 169 -0.61 9.31 -1.66
N PRO A 170 -0.16 9.19 -2.93
CA PRO A 170 1.12 8.58 -3.25
C PRO A 170 2.29 9.50 -2.83
N PRO A 171 3.34 8.97 -2.18
CA PRO A 171 4.59 9.71 -2.11
C PRO A 171 5.26 9.74 -3.49
N TYR A 172 6.02 10.80 -3.79
CA TYR A 172 6.70 10.98 -5.08
C TYR A 172 7.52 9.74 -5.49
N ILE A 173 8.14 9.08 -4.52
CA ILE A 173 8.99 7.90 -4.69
C ILE A 173 8.20 6.66 -5.16
N ALA A 174 6.94 6.52 -4.76
CA ALA A 174 6.09 5.41 -5.23
C ALA A 174 5.70 5.57 -6.70
N LEU A 175 5.85 6.77 -7.25
CA LEU A 175 5.60 7.10 -8.66
C LEU A 175 6.89 7.21 -9.49
N GLY A 176 8.06 6.98 -8.88
CA GLY A 176 9.35 7.13 -9.56
C GLY A 176 9.71 8.57 -9.91
N HIS A 177 9.10 9.56 -9.23
CA HIS A 177 9.48 10.97 -9.41
C HIS A 177 10.75 11.30 -8.62
N PRO A 178 11.51 12.33 -9.04
CA PRO A 178 12.59 12.87 -8.24
C PRO A 178 12.07 13.49 -6.94
N PRO A 179 12.92 13.60 -5.90
CA PRO A 179 12.57 14.31 -4.70
C PRO A 179 12.22 15.76 -5.05
N PRO A 180 11.29 16.38 -4.32
CA PRO A 180 10.92 17.75 -4.60
C PRO A 180 12.11 18.70 -4.40
N THR A 181 12.29 19.66 -5.31
CA THR A 181 13.45 20.56 -5.35
C THR A 181 13.29 21.84 -4.52
N TYR A 182 12.14 22.05 -3.87
CA TYR A 182 11.91 23.24 -3.07
C TYR A 182 12.71 23.22 -1.76
N SER A 183 13.40 24.31 -1.49
CA SER A 183 14.25 24.47 -0.31
C SER A 183 13.43 24.40 0.98
N GLY A 184 13.83 23.52 1.91
CA GLY A 184 13.21 23.41 3.24
C GLY A 184 12.17 22.30 3.39
N ALA A 185 11.93 21.51 2.34
CA ALA A 185 11.12 20.29 2.46
C ALA A 185 11.71 19.34 3.49
N TYR A 186 10.95 19.04 4.55
CA TYR A 186 11.38 18.03 5.50
C TYR A 186 11.06 16.63 4.98
N TYR A 187 12.06 15.76 4.96
CA TYR A 187 11.94 14.36 4.60
C TYR A 187 12.56 13.50 5.70
N PRO A 188 11.78 12.68 6.42
CA PRO A 188 12.27 12.00 7.62
C PRO A 188 13.37 10.97 7.32
N PHE A 189 13.38 10.37 6.12
CA PHE A 189 14.31 9.29 5.75
C PHE A 189 15.77 9.74 5.54
N VAL A 190 16.04 11.05 5.58
CA VAL A 190 17.40 11.63 5.50
C VAL A 190 17.71 12.60 6.63
N ASP A 191 16.83 12.68 7.64
CA ASP A 191 17.03 13.58 8.77
C ASP A 191 18.20 13.09 9.64
N PRO A 192 19.27 13.90 9.80
CA PRO A 192 20.45 13.51 10.57
C PRO A 192 20.12 13.21 12.04
N ASP A 193 19.06 13.82 12.60
CA ASP A 193 18.65 13.58 13.99
C ASP A 193 18.24 12.12 14.25
N TYR A 194 17.89 11.35 13.19
CA TYR A 194 17.52 9.94 13.31
C TYR A 194 18.62 8.95 12.98
N THR A 195 19.75 9.40 12.43
CA THR A 195 20.86 8.50 12.03
C THR A 195 21.48 7.74 13.22
N GLY A 196 21.33 8.26 14.44
CA GLY A 196 21.79 7.62 15.67
C GLY A 196 20.78 6.72 16.39
N ALA A 197 19.53 6.60 15.90
CA ALA A 197 18.46 5.83 16.53
C ALA A 197 17.58 5.10 15.50
N PRO A 198 18.15 4.20 14.67
CA PRO A 198 17.42 3.51 13.61
C PRO A 198 16.21 2.72 14.13
N GLU A 199 16.27 2.23 15.37
CA GLU A 199 15.15 1.53 16.03
C GLU A 199 13.95 2.44 16.31
N LYS A 200 14.17 3.76 16.45
CA LYS A 200 13.12 4.76 16.69
C LYS A 200 12.69 5.49 15.41
N PHE A 201 13.36 5.23 14.30
CA PHE A 201 13.10 5.89 13.03
C PHE A 201 11.60 5.93 12.69
N TYR A 202 10.94 4.78 12.82
CA TYR A 202 9.53 4.70 12.48
C TYR A 202 8.60 5.38 13.49
N ASP A 203 8.99 5.53 14.76
CA ASP A 203 8.19 6.30 15.71
C ASP A 203 8.12 7.78 15.28
N TYR A 204 9.24 8.32 14.81
CA TYR A 204 9.30 9.67 14.27
C TYR A 204 8.57 9.80 12.93
N PHE A 205 8.74 8.82 12.03
CA PHE A 205 7.98 8.77 10.79
C PHE A 205 6.47 8.75 11.05
N LEU A 206 5.99 7.93 11.99
CA LEU A 206 4.57 7.81 12.34
C LEU A 206 4.03 9.13 12.90
N ARG A 207 4.79 9.83 13.74
CA ARG A 207 4.44 11.18 14.20
C ARG A 207 4.36 12.15 13.03
N TRP A 208 5.38 12.21 12.20
CA TRP A 208 5.45 13.11 11.05
C TRP A 208 4.28 12.90 10.08
N VAL A 209 4.05 11.66 9.65
CA VAL A 209 3.05 11.32 8.61
C VAL A 209 1.61 11.48 9.10
N SER A 210 1.39 11.43 10.41
CA SER A 210 0.05 11.57 11.01
C SER A 210 -0.22 12.92 11.65
N SER A 211 0.74 13.86 11.61
CA SER A 211 0.60 15.20 12.16
C SER A 211 -0.37 16.06 11.37
N HIS A 212 -1.06 16.96 12.06
CA HIS A 212 -1.91 17.98 11.45
C HIS A 212 -1.07 19.25 11.27
N TYR A 213 -0.83 19.61 10.01
CA TYR A 213 0.00 20.75 9.61
C TYR A 213 -0.86 21.95 9.25
N ASP A 214 -0.38 23.14 9.60
CA ASP A 214 -1.08 24.41 9.36
C ASP A 214 -0.54 25.04 8.08
N HIS A 215 -1.00 24.52 6.93
CA HIS A 215 -0.64 25.07 5.62
C HIS A 215 -1.34 26.43 5.40
N LEU A 216 -0.59 27.50 5.14
CA LEU A 216 -1.12 28.87 5.09
C LEU A 216 -2.08 29.10 3.92
N ASP A 217 -1.68 28.75 2.70
CA ASP A 217 -2.50 28.89 1.49
C ASP A 217 -2.36 27.67 0.58
N ILE A 218 -3.19 26.65 0.82
CA ILE A 218 -3.26 25.45 -0.03
C ILE A 218 -3.87 25.72 -1.42
N THR A 219 -4.50 26.89 -1.63
CA THR A 219 -5.11 27.25 -2.92
C THR A 219 -4.11 27.87 -3.89
N SER A 220 -3.00 28.41 -3.38
CA SER A 220 -1.88 28.96 -4.17
C SER A 220 -1.26 27.95 -5.14
N ARG A 221 -1.35 26.66 -4.81
CA ARG A 221 -0.60 25.57 -5.47
C ARG A 221 0.92 25.78 -5.45
N ASP A 222 1.41 26.61 -4.53
CA ASP A 222 2.82 26.82 -4.28
C ASP A 222 3.25 26.01 -3.05
N ALA A 223 4.27 25.17 -3.23
CA ALA A 223 4.85 24.37 -2.17
C ALA A 223 5.52 25.23 -1.08
N SER A 224 5.98 26.45 -1.42
CA SER A 224 6.66 27.34 -0.46
C SER A 224 5.77 27.76 0.73
N GLY A 225 4.44 27.72 0.57
CA GLY A 225 3.46 28.03 1.61
C GLY A 225 3.04 26.85 2.48
N LEU A 226 3.62 25.66 2.27
CA LEU A 226 3.33 24.47 3.05
C LEU A 226 4.18 24.43 4.34
N ASP A 227 3.61 23.85 5.40
CA ASP A 227 4.29 23.61 6.66
C ASP A 227 5.10 22.31 6.59
N TYR A 228 6.42 22.45 6.78
CA TYR A 228 7.42 21.38 6.73
C TYR A 228 8.02 21.06 8.10
N ARG A 229 7.33 21.35 9.20
CA ARG A 229 7.78 20.93 10.55
C ARG A 229 7.96 19.41 10.60
N LYS A 230 8.83 18.93 11.50
CA LYS A 230 9.08 17.49 11.69
C LYS A 230 7.86 16.72 12.23
N GLY A 231 6.92 17.45 12.82
CA GLY A 231 5.67 16.97 13.40
C GLY A 231 5.03 18.08 14.20
N THR A 232 3.77 17.94 14.57
CA THR A 232 3.04 18.94 15.35
C THR A 232 2.66 18.39 16.73
N GLU A 233 1.90 19.16 17.51
CA GLU A 233 1.36 18.72 18.80
C GLU A 233 0.11 17.85 18.64
N ARG A 234 -0.52 17.87 17.46
CA ARG A 234 -1.71 17.08 17.16
C ARG A 234 -1.39 16.12 16.03
N TRP A 235 -1.44 14.84 16.30
CA TRP A 235 -1.30 13.81 15.28
C TRP A 235 -2.28 12.66 15.52
N THR A 236 -2.78 12.07 14.44
CA THR A 236 -3.89 11.11 14.47
C THR A 236 -3.58 9.87 15.29
N ILE A 237 -2.34 9.37 15.24
CA ILE A 237 -1.93 8.15 15.93
C ILE A 237 -1.81 8.35 17.45
N ASP A 238 -1.66 9.60 17.93
CA ASP A 238 -1.58 9.87 19.37
C ASP A 238 -2.84 9.42 20.11
N GLY A 239 -4.00 9.65 19.47
CA GLY A 239 -5.30 9.26 20.00
C GLY A 239 -5.64 7.77 19.85
N TRP A 240 -4.75 6.95 19.28
CA TRP A 240 -4.97 5.51 19.19
C TRP A 240 -4.61 4.82 20.49
N SER A 241 -5.46 3.87 20.90
CA SER A 241 -5.14 2.90 21.96
C SER A 241 -3.93 2.03 21.60
N ASP A 242 -3.32 1.42 22.60
CA ASP A 242 -2.19 0.51 22.39
C ASP A 242 -2.62 -0.71 21.57
N GLU A 243 -3.85 -1.19 21.73
CA GLU A 243 -4.42 -2.27 20.92
C GLU A 243 -4.55 -1.88 19.44
N GLN A 244 -5.00 -0.65 19.16
CA GLN A 244 -5.07 -0.15 17.78
C GLN A 244 -3.68 -0.01 17.15
N LYS A 245 -2.70 0.50 17.91
CA LYS A 245 -1.31 0.61 17.44
C LYS A 245 -0.73 -0.77 17.17
N ALA A 246 -0.88 -1.72 18.09
CA ALA A 246 -0.39 -3.08 17.93
C ALA A 246 -1.04 -3.83 16.77
N LEU A 247 -2.31 -3.57 16.49
CA LEU A 247 -3.04 -4.17 15.38
C LEU A 247 -2.60 -3.61 14.01
N CYS A 248 -2.40 -2.30 13.94
CA CYS A 248 -2.28 -1.58 12.67
C CYS A 248 -0.84 -1.24 12.26
N ILE A 249 0.12 -1.21 13.18
CA ILE A 249 1.47 -0.70 12.96
C ILE A 249 2.50 -1.83 13.04
N GLU A 250 3.34 -1.96 12.01
CA GLU A 250 4.37 -2.99 11.87
C GLU A 250 5.72 -2.40 11.42
N ASN A 251 6.33 -1.61 12.30
CA ASN A 251 7.61 -0.94 12.04
C ASN A 251 8.73 -1.90 11.61
N VAL A 252 8.79 -3.10 12.19
CA VAL A 252 9.83 -4.10 11.87
C VAL A 252 9.76 -4.53 10.40
N ALA A 253 8.56 -4.73 9.86
CA ALA A 253 8.36 -5.08 8.46
C ALA A 253 8.83 -3.95 7.55
N ALA A 254 8.44 -2.72 7.89
CA ALA A 254 8.81 -1.52 7.13
C ALA A 254 10.32 -1.24 7.16
N ILE A 255 10.99 -1.40 8.31
CA ILE A 255 12.46 -1.29 8.41
C ILE A 255 13.17 -2.28 7.49
N ARG A 256 12.73 -3.54 7.49
CA ARG A 256 13.36 -4.59 6.70
C ARG A 256 13.23 -4.35 5.20
N THR A 257 12.08 -3.82 4.76
CA THR A 257 11.73 -3.76 3.35
C THR A 257 11.82 -2.35 2.75
N GLU A 258 11.22 -1.36 3.40
CA GLU A 258 10.93 -0.07 2.78
C GLU A 258 11.99 0.97 3.11
N LEU A 259 12.58 0.93 4.31
CA LEU A 259 13.61 1.90 4.69
C LEU A 259 14.76 1.92 3.65
N ASN A 260 15.21 0.76 3.21
CA ASN A 260 16.24 0.65 2.18
C ASN A 260 15.78 1.21 0.83
N TYR A 261 14.51 1.02 0.47
CA TYR A 261 13.94 1.55 -0.77
C TYR A 261 13.85 3.08 -0.72
N LEU A 262 13.35 3.61 0.39
CA LEU A 262 13.07 5.02 0.60
C LEU A 262 14.35 5.86 0.77
N CYS A 263 15.39 5.29 1.37
CA CYS A 263 16.71 5.92 1.46
C CYS A 263 17.50 5.83 0.15
N THR A 264 17.55 4.64 -0.49
CA THR A 264 18.37 4.43 -1.70
C THR A 264 17.88 5.24 -2.89
N ILE A 265 16.56 5.25 -3.14
CA ILE A 265 16.03 6.02 -4.27
C ILE A 265 16.14 7.52 -4.01
N HIS A 266 15.97 7.98 -2.78
CA HIS A 266 16.22 9.39 -2.47
C HIS A 266 17.68 9.76 -2.77
N ALA A 267 18.65 8.95 -2.31
CA ALA A 267 20.07 9.20 -2.57
C ALA A 267 20.42 9.16 -4.08
N GLY A 268 19.97 8.13 -4.80
CA GLY A 268 20.27 7.96 -6.22
C GLY A 268 19.70 9.09 -7.10
N VAL A 269 18.51 9.59 -6.79
CA VAL A 269 17.92 10.68 -7.57
C VAL A 269 18.51 12.05 -7.22
N VAL A 270 19.00 12.25 -5.98
CA VAL A 270 19.78 13.45 -5.63
C VAL A 270 21.12 13.48 -6.38
N GLU A 271 21.75 12.33 -6.63
CA GLU A 271 22.99 12.27 -7.42
C GLU A 271 22.75 12.59 -8.90
N GLU A 272 21.68 12.06 -9.52
CA GLU A 272 21.34 12.34 -10.93
C GLU A 272 20.89 13.79 -11.17
N THR A 273 20.28 14.45 -10.19
CA THR A 273 19.81 15.84 -10.32
C THR A 273 20.91 16.88 -10.10
N ASN A 274 22.06 16.48 -9.56
CA ASN A 274 23.24 17.32 -9.36
C ASN A 274 24.36 17.09 -10.39
N ALA A 275 24.15 16.20 -11.36
CA ALA A 275 25.06 15.90 -12.48
C ALA A 275 24.65 16.64 -13.75
#